data_AF-A0A351KWT2-F1
#
_entry.id   AF-A0A351KWT2-F1
#
_cell.length_a   1.000
_cell.length_b   1.000
_cell.length_c   1.000
_cell.angle_alpha   90.00
_cell.angle_beta   90.00
_cell.angle_gamma   90.00
#
_symmetry.space_group_name_H-M   'P 1'
#
loop_
_entity.id
_entity.type
_entity.pdbx_description
1 polymer ?
#
loop_
_entity_poly.entity_id
_entity_poly.type
_entity_poly.pdbx_seq_one_letter_code
_entity_poly.pdbx_strand_id
1 'polypeptide(L)'
;MVYLLHFNQRINPNRPTQHYLGYAKDLDQRIRNHRLGRGARLCEVAKERGITFKVAEVWSGVREACCFATYRSLERQLKRQKNSRRFCPICNSPQCKPT
;
A
#
# COMPACT_ATOMS: atom_id res chain seq x y z
N MET A 1 10.21 6.78 2.28
CA MET A 1 9.59 6.19 1.07
C MET A 1 8.10 5.98 1.29
N VAL A 2 7.26 6.28 0.31
CA VAL A 2 5.84 5.90 0.33
C VAL A 2 5.70 4.58 -0.42
N TYR A 3 4.84 3.68 0.07
CA TYR A 3 4.63 2.37 -0.55
C TYR A 3 3.15 2.03 -0.60
N LEU A 4 2.80 1.17 -1.56
CA LEU A 4 1.47 0.62 -1.74
C LEU A 4 1.52 -0.89 -1.54
N LEU A 5 0.68 -1.41 -0.64
CA LEU A 5 0.41 -2.83 -0.54
C LEU A 5 -0.83 -3.18 -1.35
N HIS A 6 -0.76 -4.31 -2.04
CA HIS A 6 -1.90 -5.00 -2.65
C HIS A 6 -2.17 -6.28 -1.88
N PHE A 7 -3.35 -6.38 -1.27
CA PHE A 7 -3.80 -7.61 -0.63
C PHE A 7 -4.38 -8.54 -1.69
N ASN A 8 -4.02 -9.83 -1.62
CA ASN A 8 -4.47 -10.82 -2.60
C ASN A 8 -5.99 -11.02 -2.56
N GLN A 9 -6.64 -10.65 -1.46
CA GLN A 9 -8.08 -10.64 -1.28
C GLN A 9 -8.53 -9.35 -0.59
N ARG A 10 -9.82 -9.03 -0.68
CA ARG A 10 -10.41 -7.93 0.10
C ARG A 10 -10.31 -8.27 1.58
N ILE A 11 -9.77 -7.33 2.37
CA ILE A 11 -9.58 -7.56 3.81
C ILE A 11 -10.92 -7.70 4.52
N ASN A 12 -11.93 -6.95 4.09
CA ASN A 12 -13.29 -7.04 4.58
C ASN A 12 -14.23 -7.36 3.40
N PRO A 13 -15.04 -8.44 3.45
CA PRO A 13 -15.97 -8.75 2.36
C PRO A 13 -16.99 -7.64 2.10
N ASN A 14 -17.35 -6.90 3.15
CA ASN A 14 -18.33 -5.81 3.11
C ASN A 14 -17.70 -4.45 2.77
N ARG A 15 -16.36 -4.36 2.62
CA ARG A 15 -15.70 -3.10 2.23
C ARG A 15 -14.69 -3.31 1.10
N PRO A 16 -14.56 -2.37 0.17
CA PRO A 16 -13.68 -2.52 -1.00
C PRO A 16 -12.17 -2.42 -0.67
N THR A 17 -11.77 -2.44 0.60
CA THR A 17 -10.38 -2.21 1.01
C THR A 17 -9.51 -3.42 0.68
N GLN A 18 -8.78 -3.30 -0.42
CA GLN A 18 -7.78 -4.26 -0.90
C GLN A 18 -6.38 -3.65 -1.02
N HIS A 19 -6.22 -2.38 -0.63
CA HIS A 19 -4.98 -1.64 -0.76
C HIS A 19 -4.65 -0.87 0.51
N TYR A 20 -3.37 -0.79 0.83
CA TYR A 20 -2.87 0.01 1.95
C TYR A 20 -1.73 0.90 1.49
N LEU A 21 -1.89 2.22 1.69
CA LEU A 21 -0.83 3.20 1.49
C LEU A 21 -0.19 3.52 2.84
N GLY A 22 1.13 3.39 2.88
CA GLY A 22 1.93 3.71 4.05
C GLY A 22 3.21 4.43 3.69
N TYR A 23 3.85 4.98 4.72
CA TYR A 23 5.17 5.58 4.65
C TYR A 23 6.11 4.86 5.61
N ALA A 24 7.37 4.69 5.20
CA ALA A 24 8.43 4.16 6.06
C ALA A 24 9.79 4.80 5.71
N LYS A 25 10.64 4.94 6.74
CA LYS A 25 12.07 5.24 6.57
C LYS A 25 12.84 3.97 6.21
N ASP A 26 12.58 2.88 6.93
CA ASP A 26 13.07 1.52 6.64
C ASP A 26 11.89 0.67 6.15
N LEU A 27 11.83 0.44 4.83
CA LEU A 27 10.73 -0.28 4.21
C LEU A 27 10.79 -1.78 4.55
N ASP A 28 11.96 -2.38 4.53
CA ASP A 28 12.10 -3.82 4.75
C ASP A 28 11.66 -4.22 6.16
N GLN A 29 12.12 -3.48 7.18
CA GLN A 29 11.66 -3.69 8.54
C GLN A 29 10.15 -3.48 8.68
N ARG A 30 9.61 -2.48 7.97
CA ARG A 30 8.17 -2.20 7.99
C ARG A 30 7.36 -3.34 7.37
N ILE A 31 7.81 -3.90 6.24
CA ILE A 31 7.15 -5.02 5.58
C ILE A 31 7.25 -6.29 6.43
N ARG A 32 8.40 -6.57 7.06
CA ARG A 32 8.53 -7.67 8.03
C ARG A 32 7.50 -7.55 9.15
N ASN A 33 7.37 -6.36 9.75
CA ASN A 33 6.37 -6.11 10.79
C ASN A 33 4.94 -6.33 10.29
N HIS A 34 4.61 -5.87 9.08
CA HIS A 34 3.28 -6.07 8.50
C HIS A 34 2.98 -7.54 8.20
N ARG A 35 3.96 -8.34 7.77
CA ARG A 35 3.80 -9.81 7.60
C ARG A 35 3.52 -10.52 8.92
N LEU A 36 4.01 -9.97 10.04
CA LEU A 36 3.72 -10.44 11.39
C LEU A 36 2.39 -9.89 11.95
N GLY A 37 1.61 -9.16 11.15
CA GLY A 37 0.35 -8.55 11.60
C GLY A 37 0.52 -7.30 12.47
N ARG A 38 1.72 -6.70 12.51
CA ARG A 38 2.03 -5.56 13.39
C ARG A 38 2.06 -4.23 12.62
N GLY A 39 1.84 -3.13 13.35
CA GLY A 39 2.05 -1.77 12.85
C GLY A 39 0.97 -1.18 11.94
N ALA A 40 -0.08 -1.94 11.61
CA ALA A 40 -1.30 -1.44 10.96
C ALA A 40 -2.46 -2.41 11.18
N ARG A 41 -3.63 -1.90 11.61
CA ARG A 41 -4.83 -2.72 11.87
C ARG A 41 -5.28 -3.55 10.66
N LEU A 42 -5.10 -3.03 9.44
CA LEU A 42 -5.41 -3.78 8.22
C LEU A 42 -4.47 -4.97 8.00
N CYS A 43 -3.19 -4.85 8.35
CA CYS A 43 -2.23 -5.96 8.23
C CYS A 43 -2.45 -7.00 9.33
N GLU A 44 -2.86 -6.57 10.53
CA GLU A 44 -3.28 -7.45 11.62
C GLU A 44 -4.47 -8.32 11.20
N VAL A 45 -5.54 -7.70 10.70
CA VAL A 45 -6.74 -8.41 10.22
C VAL A 45 -6.41 -9.30 9.02
N ALA A 46 -5.54 -8.85 8.11
CA ALA A 46 -5.10 -9.69 7.00
C ALA A 46 -4.37 -10.94 7.50
N LYS A 47 -3.48 -10.79 8.50
CA LYS A 47 -2.78 -11.93 9.12
C LYS A 47 -3.74 -12.88 9.82
N GLU A 48 -4.67 -12.37 10.63
CA GLU A 48 -5.73 -13.15 11.29
C GLU A 48 -6.55 -13.98 10.29
N ARG A 49 -6.82 -13.41 9.10
CA ARG A 49 -7.61 -14.05 8.04
C ARG A 49 -6.78 -14.87 7.04
N GLY A 50 -5.47 -15.01 7.25
CA GLY A 50 -4.57 -15.71 6.31
C GLY A 50 -4.40 -15.02 4.95
N ILE A 51 -4.78 -13.74 4.83
CA ILE A 51 -4.68 -12.96 3.60
C ILE A 51 -3.25 -12.42 3.47
N THR A 52 -2.58 -12.83 2.40
CA THR A 52 -1.25 -12.35 2.05
C THR A 52 -1.31 -11.06 1.22
N PHE A 53 -0.21 -10.32 1.19
CA PHE A 53 -0.08 -9.10 0.40
C PHE A 53 1.28 -9.03 -0.31
N LYS A 54 1.33 -8.23 -1.38
CA LYS A 54 2.56 -7.87 -2.09
C LYS A 54 2.79 -6.36 -1.96
N VAL A 55 4.06 -5.95 -1.98
CA VAL A 55 4.40 -4.54 -2.22
C VAL A 55 4.17 -4.31 -3.70
N ALA A 56 3.15 -3.52 -4.02
CA ALA A 56 2.73 -3.27 -5.39
C ALA A 56 3.57 -2.18 -6.05
N GLU A 57 3.90 -1.13 -5.30
CA GLU A 57 4.64 0.04 -5.80
C GLU A 57 5.38 0.73 -4.66
N VAL A 58 6.54 1.33 -4.97
CA VAL A 58 7.36 2.07 -3.99
C VAL A 58 7.82 3.39 -4.61
N TRP A 59 7.42 4.51 -3.99
CA TRP A 59 7.89 5.84 -4.35
C TRP A 59 9.03 6.27 -3.42
N SER A 60 10.25 6.07 -3.92
CA SER A 60 11.50 6.36 -3.21
C SER A 60 12.08 7.76 -3.49
N GLY A 61 11.65 8.40 -4.58
CA GLY A 61 12.26 9.62 -5.13
C GLY A 61 11.84 10.97 -4.54
N VAL A 62 11.17 11.02 -3.38
CA VAL A 62 10.86 12.30 -2.70
C VAL A 62 12.08 12.80 -1.92
N ARG A 63 13.23 12.89 -2.59
CA ARG A 63 14.36 13.69 -2.11
C ARG A 63 14.06 15.12 -2.54
N GLU A 64 13.70 15.97 -1.58
CA GLU A 64 14.03 17.41 -1.49
C GLU A 64 14.03 18.26 -2.78
N ALA A 65 13.37 17.84 -3.85
CA ALA A 65 13.27 18.53 -5.12
C ALA A 65 11.96 19.29 -5.12
N CYS A 66 12.08 20.61 -5.06
CA CYS A 66 11.06 21.62 -4.75
C CYS A 66 10.73 21.73 -3.25
N CYS A 67 11.22 22.81 -2.66
CA CYS A 67 10.88 23.35 -1.35
C CYS A 67 9.45 22.98 -0.93
N PHE A 68 9.30 22.36 0.26
CA PHE A 68 8.07 21.90 0.94
C PHE A 68 7.49 20.49 0.68
N ALA A 69 7.94 19.72 -0.32
CA ALA A 69 7.37 18.37 -0.54
C ALA A 69 8.08 17.27 0.29
N THR A 70 7.41 16.73 1.30
CA THR A 70 7.86 15.57 2.10
C THR A 70 7.17 14.28 1.66
N TYR A 71 7.76 13.12 1.99
CA TYR A 71 7.08 11.83 1.81
C TYR A 71 5.70 11.76 2.51
N ARG A 72 5.52 12.47 3.64
CA ARG A 72 4.23 12.55 4.36
C ARG A 72 3.20 13.36 3.59
N SER A 73 3.59 14.44 2.90
CA SER A 73 2.68 15.18 2.03
C SER A 73 2.28 14.37 0.80
N LEU A 74 3.20 13.58 0.23
CA LEU A 74 2.88 12.66 -0.88
C LEU A 74 1.88 11.58 -0.44
N GLU A 75 2.11 10.92 0.69
CA GLU A 75 1.17 9.93 1.24
C GLU A 75 -0.23 10.55 1.44
N ARG A 76 -0.29 11.76 2.00
CA ARG A 76 -1.55 12.48 2.20
C ARG A 76 -2.23 12.81 0.87
N GLN A 77 -1.50 13.26 -0.14
CA GLN A 77 -2.05 13.53 -1.48
C GLN A 77 -2.62 12.25 -2.11
N LEU A 78 -1.87 11.15 -2.09
CA LEU A 78 -2.33 9.86 -2.63
C LEU A 78 -3.57 9.33 -1.89
N LYS A 79 -3.59 9.44 -0.55
CA LYS A 79 -4.76 9.06 0.28
C LYS A 79 -5.99 9.92 -0.02
N ARG A 80 -5.82 11.22 -0.29
CA ARG A 80 -6.94 12.13 -0.60
C ARG A 80 -7.68 11.76 -1.88
N GLN A 81 -7.00 11.13 -2.84
CA GLN A 81 -7.66 10.68 -4.08
C GLN A 81 -8.62 9.51 -3.84
N LYS A 82 -8.55 8.82 -2.68
CA LYS A 82 -9.41 7.67 -2.31
C LYS A 82 -9.52 6.58 -3.39
N ASN A 83 -8.53 6.48 -4.27
CA ASN A 83 -8.54 5.59 -5.43
C ASN A 83 -7.23 4.82 -5.58
N SER A 84 -6.78 4.20 -4.49
CA SER A 84 -5.50 3.48 -4.42
C SER A 84 -5.37 2.37 -5.48
N ARG A 85 -6.50 1.85 -6.00
CA ARG A 85 -6.52 0.86 -7.08
C ARG A 85 -5.87 1.38 -8.36
N ARG A 86 -6.01 2.67 -8.70
CA ARG A 86 -5.40 3.26 -9.90
C ARG A 86 -3.87 3.33 -9.86
N PHE A 87 -3.30 3.32 -8.66
CA PHE A 87 -1.85 3.34 -8.47
C PHE A 87 -1.25 1.94 -8.32
N CYS A 88 -2.08 0.90 -8.33
CA CYS A 88 -1.63 -0.46 -8.17
C CYS A 88 -1.28 -1.06 -9.53
N PRO A 89 0.00 -1.27 -9.86
CA PRO A 89 0.38 -1.89 -11.12
C PRO A 89 -0.11 -3.34 -11.23
N ILE A 90 -0.34 -4.04 -10.11
CA ILE A 90 -0.93 -5.39 -10.12
C ILE A 90 -2.39 -5.34 -10.61
N CYS A 91 -3.19 -4.37 -10.16
CA CYS A 91 -4.59 -4.25 -10.58
C CYS A 91 -4.77 -3.68 -11.99
N ASN A 92 -3.80 -2.89 -12.47
CA ASN A 92 -3.85 -2.26 -13.80
C ASN A 92 -2.89 -2.91 -14.79
N SER A 93 -2.32 -4.07 -14.44
CA SER A 93 -1.41 -4.79 -15.33
C SER A 93 -2.19 -5.23 -16.57
N PRO A 94 -1.70 -4.91 -17.79
CA PRO A 94 -2.41 -5.23 -19.03
C PRO A 94 -2.64 -6.75 -19.21
N GLN A 95 -1.85 -7.60 -18.55
CA GLN A 95 -1.95 -9.06 -18.60
C GLN A 95 -3.01 -9.69 -17.68
N CYS A 96 -3.83 -8.92 -16.95
CA CYS A 96 -4.90 -9.47 -16.10
C CYS A 96 -6.27 -8.84 -16.43
N LYS A 97 -6.68 -8.92 -17.71
CA LYS A 97 -8.11 -8.79 -18.05
C LYS A 97 -8.72 -10.19 -18.01
N PRO A 98 -9.74 -10.44 -17.16
CA PRO A 98 -10.51 -11.67 -17.30
C PRO A 98 -11.18 -11.63 -18.69
N THR A 99 -10.88 -12.63 -19.52
CA THR A 99 -11.64 -12.95 -20.73
C THR A 99 -13.06 -13.32 -20.39
#